data_AF-A0A804HT10-F1
#
_entry.id   AF-A0A804HT10-F1
#
_cell.length_a   1.000
_cell.length_b   1.000
_cell.length_c   1.000
_cell.angle_alpha   90.00
_cell.angle_beta   90.00
_cell.angle_gamma   90.00
#
_symmetry.space_group_name_H-M   'P 1'
#
loop_
_entity.id
_entity.type
_entity.pdbx_description
1 polymer ?
#
loop_
_entity_poly.entity_id
_entity_poly.type
_entity_poly.pdbx_seq_one_letter_code
_entity_poly.pdbx_strand_id
1 'polypeptide(L)'
;MPASLSLSLPFPTAAPPASDPSAAAAPFGAFCSYGLRFCGLRREDLSLRSLNWAASGRITPDSSRRFSRKILAVVKDNGSPAKVFDYDLVIIGAGVGSHGAALHAVQKGLKTTIIEGDIVGGTCVNRGCVPSKALLAVSGCMRELHDEHHLKALGLQVTSPGYNRQSVADHANNLASKIQINLTNSLKALGVDKLTGVGTIVGTQKVKYGKVGFPGTEITARNTIIASGSVPFVPNGIEVDGKTVFTSDHALKLERVPDWIAIVGSGYIGLEFSDVYTALGSEVTFVESLDQLVVLVAIPTKQQLRILTSTAPFFYRLVCLDVPLLSFLLQPQAREKGEKDMFEVRVAKTSFKANTKALAENEGEGLAKLIYRPDKGEIRGVHILGLHATDLIHEASNAIALGTRLQDIKFAVHAHPTLSEVLHELFKSAKVNVGLPSSVSQPVAAKPVFR
;
A
#
# COMPACT_ATOMS: atom_id res chain seq x y z
N MET A 1 -53.47 36.55 1.51
CA MET A 1 -53.88 37.71 0.72
C MET A 1 -52.85 38.82 0.92
N PRO A 2 -52.45 39.56 -0.12
CA PRO A 2 -52.76 39.40 -1.55
C PRO A 2 -51.64 38.56 -2.22
N ALA A 3 -51.83 37.58 -3.11
CA ALA A 3 -52.84 37.23 -4.12
C ALA A 3 -52.92 38.18 -5.33
N SER A 4 -52.18 37.82 -6.38
CA SER A 4 -52.57 37.87 -7.80
C SER A 4 -51.53 37.03 -8.58
N LEU A 5 -51.76 35.78 -9.03
CA LEU A 5 -52.65 35.33 -10.14
C LEU A 5 -52.54 36.28 -11.34
N SER A 6 -52.29 35.89 -12.59
CA SER A 6 -52.27 34.63 -13.34
C SER A 6 -51.92 35.06 -14.80
N LEU A 7 -51.45 34.26 -15.76
CA LEU A 7 -52.15 33.20 -16.49
C LEU A 7 -51.25 32.84 -17.70
N SER A 8 -51.52 31.64 -18.21
CA SER A 8 -50.74 30.79 -19.09
C SER A 8 -51.24 30.76 -20.55
N LEU A 9 -50.46 30.05 -21.39
CA LEU A 9 -50.80 29.29 -22.63
C LEU A 9 -50.51 29.98 -23.99
N PRO A 10 -50.44 29.25 -25.13
CA PRO A 10 -49.64 28.03 -25.44
C PRO A 10 -49.01 28.00 -26.88
N PHE A 11 -48.22 26.94 -27.15
CA PHE A 11 -47.68 26.32 -28.39
C PHE A 11 -48.20 26.69 -29.81
N PRO A 12 -47.39 26.47 -30.89
CA PRO A 12 -47.36 25.18 -31.66
C PRO A 12 -45.93 24.70 -32.08
N THR A 13 -45.52 23.44 -31.86
CA THR A 13 -45.56 22.22 -32.75
C THR A 13 -44.77 22.27 -34.06
N ALA A 14 -43.78 21.37 -34.24
CA ALA A 14 -43.64 20.44 -35.38
C ALA A 14 -42.33 19.60 -35.35
N ALA A 15 -42.46 18.28 -35.20
CA ALA A 15 -41.66 17.23 -35.89
C ALA A 15 -42.50 16.76 -37.12
N PRO A 16 -42.14 15.80 -38.03
CA PRO A 16 -41.07 14.75 -38.07
C PRO A 16 -40.47 14.66 -39.54
N PRO A 17 -40.04 13.53 -40.19
CA PRO A 17 -39.93 12.10 -39.81
C PRO A 17 -38.65 11.34 -40.20
N ALA A 18 -38.64 10.06 -39.80
CA ALA A 18 -37.66 9.02 -40.08
C ALA A 18 -37.75 8.45 -41.52
N SER A 19 -36.64 7.88 -42.01
CA SER A 19 -36.64 6.75 -42.96
C SER A 19 -35.24 6.11 -43.09
N ASP A 20 -35.14 4.84 -42.70
CA ASP A 20 -34.33 3.81 -43.38
C ASP A 20 -35.14 3.30 -44.60
N PRO A 21 -34.56 2.77 -45.71
CA PRO A 21 -33.90 1.46 -45.67
C PRO A 21 -32.75 1.17 -46.69
N SER A 22 -31.94 0.18 -46.32
CA SER A 22 -31.21 -0.84 -47.12
C SER A 22 -30.90 -0.62 -48.62
N ALA A 23 -29.63 -0.78 -49.01
CA ALA A 23 -29.18 -1.88 -49.90
C ALA A 23 -27.66 -1.85 -50.21
N ALA A 24 -27.03 -3.00 -49.94
CA ALA A 24 -26.06 -3.72 -50.77
C ALA A 24 -24.57 -3.33 -50.88
N ALA A 25 -23.76 -4.36 -50.61
CA ALA A 25 -22.52 -4.78 -51.27
C ALA A 25 -21.16 -4.24 -50.75
N ALA A 26 -20.40 -5.17 -50.15
CA ALA A 26 -18.99 -5.11 -49.78
C ALA A 26 -18.07 -5.31 -51.02
N PRO A 27 -16.74 -5.60 -50.91
CA PRO A 27 -15.73 -5.30 -49.87
C PRO A 27 -14.43 -4.72 -50.49
N PHE A 28 -13.76 -3.71 -49.94
CA PHE A 28 -12.34 -3.49 -50.27
C PHE A 28 -11.60 -2.66 -49.20
N GLY A 29 -10.52 -3.25 -48.69
CA GLY A 29 -9.21 -2.60 -48.71
C GLY A 29 -8.82 -1.64 -47.57
N ALA A 30 -7.74 -2.04 -46.91
CA ALA A 30 -6.67 -1.18 -46.39
C ALA A 30 -6.93 -0.36 -45.11
N PHE A 31 -6.36 -0.90 -44.03
CA PHE A 31 -5.80 -0.13 -42.92
C PHE A 31 -4.98 1.06 -43.46
N CYS A 32 -5.34 2.28 -43.05
CA CYS A 32 -4.49 3.45 -43.19
C CYS A 32 -4.30 4.11 -41.81
N SER A 33 -3.05 4.05 -41.37
CA SER A 33 -2.48 4.64 -40.17
C SER A 33 -2.31 6.16 -40.32
N TYR A 34 -2.91 6.92 -39.42
CA TYR A 34 -2.46 8.26 -39.01
C TYR A 34 -1.90 8.10 -37.59
N GLY A 35 -0.67 8.45 -37.22
CA GLY A 35 0.22 9.47 -37.77
C GLY A 35 0.51 10.52 -36.70
N LEU A 36 0.99 10.12 -35.51
CA LEU A 36 1.49 11.06 -34.50
C LEU A 36 3.01 11.19 -34.63
N ARG A 37 3.43 12.40 -35.01
CA ARG A 37 4.83 12.83 -35.10
C ARG A 37 5.40 13.01 -33.70
N PHE A 38 6.40 12.22 -33.34
CA PHE A 38 7.38 12.58 -32.32
C PHE A 38 8.55 13.27 -33.00
N CYS A 39 8.81 14.52 -32.62
CA CYS A 39 9.98 15.27 -33.05
C CYS A 39 11.03 15.23 -31.93
N GLY A 40 12.27 14.85 -32.29
CA GLY A 40 13.46 15.12 -31.50
C GLY A 40 14.08 13.94 -30.77
N LEU A 41 14.93 13.18 -31.47
CA LEU A 41 16.33 12.91 -31.09
C LEU A 41 17.02 12.09 -32.20
N ARG A 42 18.26 12.49 -32.52
CA ARG A 42 19.06 12.06 -33.68
C ARG A 42 19.37 10.56 -33.67
N ARG A 43 19.29 9.93 -34.85
CA ARG A 43 19.91 8.65 -35.20
C ARG A 43 21.05 8.92 -36.17
N GLU A 44 22.25 8.56 -35.77
CA GLU A 44 23.40 8.26 -36.62
C GLU A 44 23.94 6.93 -36.09
N ASP A 45 24.44 5.96 -36.83
CA ASP A 45 24.44 5.65 -38.25
C ASP A 45 25.10 4.26 -38.27
N LEU A 46 24.42 3.18 -38.70
CA LEU A 46 25.08 1.89 -38.90
C LEU A 46 24.46 1.21 -40.11
N SER A 47 25.00 1.58 -41.26
CA SER A 47 24.76 0.97 -42.56
C SER A 47 25.37 -0.43 -42.60
N LEU A 48 24.56 -1.38 -43.07
CA LEU A 48 24.98 -2.71 -43.45
C LEU A 48 25.87 -2.62 -44.69
N ARG A 49 27.13 -3.03 -44.58
CA ARG A 49 27.92 -3.50 -45.72
C ARG A 49 28.50 -4.86 -45.43
N SER A 50 28.14 -5.79 -46.31
CA SER A 50 28.70 -7.13 -46.46
C SER A 50 30.19 -7.06 -46.80
N LEU A 51 30.99 -7.92 -46.16
CA LEU A 51 32.28 -8.39 -46.69
C LEU A 51 32.60 -9.77 -46.10
N ASN A 52 32.93 -10.67 -47.02
CA ASN A 52 33.33 -12.06 -46.79
C ASN A 52 34.66 -12.14 -46.01
N TRP A 53 34.79 -13.14 -45.14
CA TRP A 53 36.07 -13.79 -44.90
C TRP A 53 35.87 -15.27 -44.55
N ALA A 54 36.39 -16.13 -45.41
CA ALA A 54 36.58 -17.55 -45.16
C ALA A 54 37.86 -17.77 -44.34
N ALA A 55 37.81 -18.62 -43.32
CA ALA A 55 38.75 -19.73 -43.10
C ALA A 55 38.73 -20.24 -41.64
N SER A 56 38.37 -21.52 -41.53
CA SER A 56 38.95 -22.55 -40.67
C SER A 56 39.17 -22.30 -39.17
N GLY A 57 38.36 -23.00 -38.38
CA GLY A 57 38.61 -23.27 -36.96
C GLY A 57 37.52 -24.19 -36.40
N ARG A 58 37.61 -25.50 -36.65
CA ARG A 58 36.71 -26.49 -36.03
C ARG A 58 37.00 -26.54 -34.53
N ILE A 59 36.05 -26.06 -33.73
CA ILE A 59 35.92 -26.42 -32.31
C ILE A 59 34.65 -27.28 -32.20
N THR A 60 34.83 -28.57 -31.99
CA THR A 60 33.77 -29.52 -31.67
C THR A 60 33.20 -29.21 -30.29
N PRO A 61 31.88 -29.19 -30.08
CA PRO A 61 31.31 -28.98 -28.75
C PRO A 61 31.52 -30.25 -27.92
N ASP A 62 32.32 -30.11 -26.86
CA ASP A 62 32.48 -31.12 -25.81
C ASP A 62 31.12 -31.41 -25.15
N SER A 63 30.73 -32.68 -25.24
CA SER A 63 29.49 -33.24 -24.75
C SER A 63 29.59 -33.60 -23.26
N SER A 64 29.91 -32.62 -22.39
CA SER A 64 30.03 -32.91 -20.96
C SER A 64 29.81 -31.71 -20.05
N ARG A 65 28.59 -31.14 -20.08
CA ARG A 65 28.05 -30.35 -18.96
C ARG A 65 26.52 -30.32 -19.04
N ARG A 66 25.88 -31.34 -18.48
CA ARG A 66 24.47 -31.26 -18.08
C ARG A 66 24.36 -30.21 -16.99
N PHE A 67 24.16 -28.97 -17.40
CA PHE A 67 23.62 -27.93 -16.54
C PHE A 67 22.29 -28.44 -15.99
N SER A 68 22.27 -28.79 -14.70
CA SER A 68 21.05 -29.20 -14.03
C SER A 68 20.10 -28.01 -14.06
N ARG A 69 19.07 -28.09 -14.91
CA ARG A 69 17.86 -27.27 -14.84
C ARG A 69 17.17 -27.53 -13.49
N LYS A 70 17.68 -26.96 -12.40
CA LYS A 70 16.91 -26.63 -11.19
C LYS A 70 16.49 -25.17 -11.28
N ILE A 71 15.82 -24.84 -12.38
CA ILE A 71 15.00 -23.63 -12.48
C ILE A 71 13.69 -24.00 -11.78
N LEU A 72 13.32 -23.23 -10.75
CA LEU A 72 12.06 -23.26 -9.98
C LEU A 72 11.05 -24.29 -10.50
N ALA A 73 10.98 -25.45 -9.86
CA ALA A 73 9.77 -26.25 -9.96
C ALA A 73 8.66 -25.39 -9.35
N VAL A 74 7.74 -24.89 -10.18
CA VAL A 74 6.41 -24.49 -9.72
C VAL A 74 5.94 -25.62 -8.81
N VAL A 75 5.76 -25.33 -7.53
CA VAL A 75 5.22 -26.30 -6.58
C VAL A 75 3.82 -26.63 -7.10
N LYS A 76 3.71 -27.75 -7.81
CA LYS A 76 2.49 -28.16 -8.52
C LYS A 76 1.46 -28.78 -7.60
N ASP A 77 1.84 -29.06 -6.35
CA ASP A 77 1.00 -29.80 -5.44
C ASP A 77 1.24 -29.37 -3.98
N ASN A 78 0.16 -29.40 -3.21
CA ASN A 78 0.20 -29.24 -1.76
C ASN A 78 0.96 -30.44 -1.21
N GLY A 79 1.84 -30.25 -0.22
CA GLY A 79 2.70 -31.32 0.28
C GLY A 79 1.96 -32.61 0.64
N SER A 80 2.67 -33.72 0.80
CA SER A 80 2.07 -34.94 1.33
C SER A 80 2.04 -34.89 2.86
N PRO A 81 0.92 -35.23 3.52
CA PRO A 81 0.84 -35.14 4.98
C PRO A 81 1.73 -36.21 5.62
N ALA A 82 2.23 -35.95 6.82
CA ALA A 82 2.73 -37.04 7.66
C ALA A 82 1.61 -38.05 7.93
N LYS A 83 1.90 -39.36 7.84
CA LYS A 83 0.94 -40.49 7.88
C LYS A 83 -0.02 -40.56 9.10
N VAL A 84 0.08 -39.64 10.07
CA VAL A 84 -0.70 -39.62 11.32
C VAL A 84 -1.74 -38.48 11.34
N PHE A 85 -1.59 -37.43 10.54
CA PHE A 85 -2.48 -36.26 10.54
C PHE A 85 -3.13 -36.05 9.17
N ASP A 86 -4.32 -35.44 9.14
CA ASP A 86 -4.97 -35.05 7.89
C ASP A 86 -4.17 -33.96 7.16
N TYR A 87 -3.53 -33.08 7.93
CA TYR A 87 -2.72 -31.95 7.47
C TYR A 87 -1.45 -31.76 8.32
N ASP A 88 -0.38 -31.20 7.74
CA ASP A 88 0.78 -30.76 8.52
C ASP A 88 0.56 -29.39 9.15
N LEU A 89 -0.24 -28.55 8.49
CA LEU A 89 -0.59 -27.20 8.94
C LEU A 89 -2.06 -26.87 8.64
N VAL A 90 -2.78 -26.46 9.68
CA VAL A 90 -4.08 -25.79 9.57
C VAL A 90 -3.91 -24.31 9.88
N ILE A 91 -4.47 -23.43 9.06
CA ILE A 91 -4.52 -21.99 9.31
C ILE A 91 -5.98 -21.58 9.51
N ILE A 92 -6.31 -20.96 10.64
CA ILE A 92 -7.66 -20.47 10.93
C ILE A 92 -7.73 -18.99 10.56
N GLY A 93 -8.53 -18.66 9.54
CA GLY A 93 -8.66 -17.35 8.94
C GLY A 93 -7.86 -17.23 7.63
N ALA A 94 -8.42 -16.58 6.62
CA ALA A 94 -7.86 -16.39 5.28
C ALA A 94 -7.50 -14.93 5.01
N GLY A 95 -6.94 -14.22 6.00
CA GLY A 95 -6.38 -12.89 5.81
C GLY A 95 -5.09 -12.89 4.97
N VAL A 96 -4.56 -11.69 4.67
CA VAL A 96 -3.29 -11.53 3.93
C VAL A 96 -2.11 -12.21 4.61
N GLY A 97 -2.05 -12.20 5.95
CA GLY A 97 -1.02 -12.91 6.72
C GLY A 97 -1.12 -14.42 6.55
N SER A 98 -2.32 -14.96 6.58
CA SER A 98 -2.60 -16.38 6.34
C SER A 98 -2.20 -16.83 4.94
N HIS A 99 -2.42 -15.99 3.94
CA HIS A 99 -2.01 -16.27 2.56
C HIS A 99 -0.49 -16.40 2.45
N GLY A 100 0.27 -15.47 3.06
CA GLY A 100 1.72 -15.54 3.11
C GLY A 100 2.23 -16.77 3.87
N ALA A 101 1.59 -17.12 5.00
CA ALA A 101 1.91 -18.32 5.76
C ALA A 101 1.66 -19.60 4.95
N ALA A 102 0.54 -19.69 4.23
CA ALA A 102 0.20 -20.83 3.39
C ALA A 102 1.19 -20.98 2.22
N LEU A 103 1.53 -19.90 1.53
CA LEU A 103 2.54 -19.90 0.47
C LEU A 103 3.86 -20.44 0.98
N HIS A 104 4.32 -19.96 2.15
CA HIS A 104 5.57 -20.42 2.73
C HIS A 104 5.52 -21.90 3.14
N ALA A 105 4.42 -22.34 3.75
CA ALA A 105 4.23 -23.73 4.17
C ALA A 105 4.25 -24.70 2.97
N VAL A 106 3.55 -24.36 1.88
CA VAL A 106 3.54 -25.14 0.63
C VAL A 106 4.94 -25.18 0.00
N GLN A 107 5.68 -24.06 0.00
CA GLN A 107 7.08 -24.03 -0.47
C GLN A 107 8.00 -24.93 0.36
N LYS A 108 7.67 -25.18 1.64
CA LYS A 108 8.38 -26.12 2.51
C LYS A 108 7.88 -27.56 2.37
N GLY A 109 6.93 -27.82 1.47
CA GLY A 109 6.39 -29.15 1.20
C GLY A 109 5.43 -29.65 2.27
N LEU A 110 4.82 -28.76 3.05
CA LEU A 110 3.83 -29.11 4.07
C LEU A 110 2.43 -29.20 3.46
N LYS A 111 1.67 -30.25 3.80
CA LYS A 111 0.24 -30.28 3.44
C LYS A 111 -0.52 -29.26 4.28
N THR A 112 -1.01 -28.22 3.63
CA THR A 112 -1.60 -27.06 4.29
C THR A 112 -3.07 -26.90 3.92
N THR A 113 -3.90 -26.53 4.90
CA THR A 113 -5.29 -26.14 4.70
C THR A 113 -5.61 -24.83 5.39
N ILE A 114 -6.59 -24.09 4.86
CA ILE A 114 -7.11 -22.87 5.45
C ILE A 114 -8.59 -23.05 5.77
N ILE A 115 -8.96 -22.71 7.00
CA ILE A 115 -10.36 -22.64 7.43
C ILE A 115 -10.81 -21.18 7.40
N GLU A 116 -11.86 -20.87 6.65
CA GLU A 116 -12.42 -19.51 6.53
C GLU A 116 -13.94 -19.51 6.62
N GLY A 117 -14.49 -18.68 7.50
CA GLY A 117 -15.93 -18.60 7.77
C GLY A 117 -16.67 -17.56 6.93
N ASP A 118 -15.94 -16.63 6.31
CA ASP A 118 -16.43 -15.49 5.54
C ASP A 118 -15.79 -15.50 4.14
N ILE A 119 -14.95 -14.51 3.83
CA ILE A 119 -14.37 -14.31 2.50
C ILE A 119 -12.84 -14.21 2.55
N VAL A 120 -12.20 -14.79 1.54
CA VAL A 120 -10.74 -14.77 1.40
C VAL A 120 -10.23 -13.32 1.32
N GLY A 121 -9.06 -13.07 1.90
CA GLY A 121 -8.44 -11.75 2.00
C GLY A 121 -8.69 -11.05 3.34
N GLY A 122 -9.65 -11.54 4.14
CA GLY A 122 -9.95 -11.03 5.48
C GLY A 122 -10.23 -9.52 5.52
N THR A 123 -9.90 -8.87 6.64
CA THR A 123 -10.15 -7.43 6.85
C THR A 123 -9.44 -6.56 5.81
N CYS A 124 -8.14 -6.79 5.60
CA CYS A 124 -7.29 -5.94 4.76
C CYS A 124 -7.81 -5.77 3.33
N VAL A 125 -8.23 -6.86 2.69
CA VAL A 125 -8.67 -6.83 1.29
C VAL A 125 -10.13 -6.39 1.16
N ASN A 126 -10.99 -6.86 2.05
CA ASN A 126 -12.43 -6.73 1.83
C ASN A 126 -13.04 -5.51 2.53
N ARG A 127 -12.45 -5.04 3.63
CA ARG A 127 -13.01 -3.99 4.50
C ARG A 127 -11.93 -3.15 5.19
N GLY A 128 -10.78 -2.98 4.54
CA GLY A 128 -9.60 -2.37 5.16
C GLY A 128 -8.74 -1.65 4.14
N CYS A 129 -7.45 -2.00 4.11
CA CYS A 129 -6.43 -1.31 3.31
C CYS A 129 -6.81 -1.18 1.82
N VAL A 130 -7.22 -2.26 1.14
CA VAL A 130 -7.44 -2.19 -0.32
C VAL A 130 -8.52 -1.15 -0.71
N PRO A 131 -9.75 -1.22 -0.17
CA PRO A 131 -10.77 -0.22 -0.51
C PRO A 131 -10.47 1.17 0.07
N SER A 132 -9.90 1.28 1.28
CA SER A 132 -9.53 2.60 1.85
C SER A 132 -8.47 3.31 1.00
N LYS A 133 -7.45 2.60 0.50
CA LYS A 133 -6.41 3.20 -0.34
C LYS A 133 -6.96 3.61 -1.72
N ALA A 134 -7.96 2.90 -2.23
CA ALA A 134 -8.68 3.31 -3.45
C ALA A 134 -9.46 4.61 -3.23
N LEU A 135 -10.15 4.75 -2.09
CA LEU A 135 -10.84 5.99 -1.74
C LEU A 135 -9.85 7.14 -1.53
N LEU A 136 -8.76 6.92 -0.80
CA LEU A 136 -7.70 7.92 -0.60
C LEU A 136 -7.05 8.37 -1.92
N ALA A 137 -6.94 7.49 -2.92
CA ALA A 137 -6.45 7.88 -4.23
C ALA A 137 -7.41 8.87 -4.91
N VAL A 138 -8.72 8.62 -4.84
CA VAL A 138 -9.74 9.56 -5.33
C VAL A 138 -9.70 10.87 -4.55
N SER A 139 -9.60 10.81 -3.23
CA SER A 139 -9.53 11.98 -2.35
C SER A 139 -8.28 12.82 -2.59
N GLY A 140 -7.14 12.19 -2.87
CA GLY A 140 -5.92 12.85 -3.32
C GLY A 140 -6.15 13.66 -4.60
N CYS A 141 -6.69 13.02 -5.63
CA CYS A 141 -7.02 13.70 -6.89
C CYS A 141 -8.02 14.84 -6.70
N MET A 142 -9.09 14.63 -5.91
CA MET A 142 -10.08 15.68 -5.65
C MET A 142 -9.46 16.88 -4.94
N ARG A 143 -8.57 16.65 -3.98
CA ARG A 143 -7.86 17.71 -3.28
C ARG A 143 -6.97 18.52 -4.22
N GLU A 144 -6.19 17.84 -5.07
CA GLU A 144 -5.35 18.50 -6.08
C GLU A 144 -6.21 19.36 -7.03
N LEU A 145 -7.36 18.84 -7.45
CA LEU A 145 -8.30 19.55 -8.32
C LEU A 145 -8.95 20.77 -7.63
N HIS A 146 -9.13 20.72 -6.31
CA HIS A 146 -9.69 21.82 -5.52
C HIS A 146 -8.66 22.86 -5.06
N ASP A 147 -7.35 22.56 -5.12
CA ASP A 147 -6.30 23.51 -4.75
C ASP A 147 -6.01 24.49 -5.90
N GLU A 148 -6.89 25.49 -6.03
CA GLU A 148 -6.78 26.53 -7.05
C GLU A 148 -5.45 27.29 -6.99
N HIS A 149 -4.90 27.50 -5.79
CA HIS A 149 -3.64 28.24 -5.62
C HIS A 149 -2.48 27.42 -6.18
N HIS A 150 -2.41 26.13 -5.84
CA HIS A 150 -1.40 25.21 -6.35
C HIS A 150 -1.49 25.05 -7.87
N LEU A 151 -2.69 24.77 -8.40
CA LEU A 151 -2.89 24.60 -9.85
C LEU A 151 -2.54 25.87 -10.62
N LYS A 152 -2.93 27.05 -10.11
CA LYS A 152 -2.59 28.33 -10.73
C LYS A 152 -1.09 28.60 -10.73
N ALA A 153 -0.37 28.22 -9.68
CA ALA A 153 1.09 28.30 -9.64
C ALA A 153 1.76 27.43 -10.72
N LEU A 154 1.12 26.31 -11.10
CA LEU A 154 1.52 25.45 -12.21
C LEU A 154 0.98 25.91 -13.58
N GLY A 155 0.23 27.02 -13.64
CA GLY A 155 -0.38 27.52 -14.87
C GLY A 155 -1.62 26.76 -15.34
N LEU A 156 -2.21 25.94 -14.47
CA LEU A 156 -3.42 25.16 -14.73
C LEU A 156 -4.66 25.86 -14.15
N GLN A 157 -5.82 25.63 -14.76
CA GLN A 157 -7.10 26.17 -14.31
C GLN A 157 -8.18 25.09 -14.40
N VAL A 158 -8.98 24.96 -13.34
CA VAL A 158 -10.10 24.03 -13.23
C VAL A 158 -11.28 24.82 -12.66
N THR A 159 -12.42 24.84 -13.35
CA THR A 159 -13.56 25.73 -12.98
C THR A 159 -14.52 25.10 -11.98
N SER A 160 -14.73 23.79 -12.03
CA SER A 160 -15.74 23.10 -11.19
C SER A 160 -15.41 21.60 -11.08
N PRO A 161 -14.44 21.23 -10.25
CA PRO A 161 -14.16 19.82 -10.00
C PRO A 161 -15.36 19.16 -9.31
N GLY A 162 -15.69 17.94 -9.73
CA GLY A 162 -16.83 17.19 -9.23
C GLY A 162 -16.61 15.69 -9.33
N TYR A 163 -17.44 14.93 -8.63
CA TYR A 163 -17.32 13.46 -8.58
C TYR A 163 -18.68 12.79 -8.62
N ASN A 164 -18.73 11.55 -9.10
CA ASN A 164 -19.88 10.68 -8.96
C ASN A 164 -19.67 9.74 -7.77
N ARG A 165 -20.40 9.96 -6.67
CA ARG A 165 -20.27 9.17 -5.43
C ARG A 165 -20.34 7.65 -5.68
N GLN A 166 -21.28 7.21 -6.51
CA GLN A 166 -21.48 5.79 -6.77
C GLN A 166 -20.29 5.21 -7.53
N SER A 167 -19.78 5.90 -8.55
CA SER A 167 -18.59 5.46 -9.28
C SER A 167 -17.32 5.41 -8.40
N VAL A 168 -17.20 6.30 -7.41
CA VAL A 168 -16.11 6.26 -6.43
C VAL A 168 -16.22 5.02 -5.54
N ALA A 169 -17.42 4.73 -5.01
CA ALA A 169 -17.66 3.53 -4.24
C ALA A 169 -17.41 2.26 -5.08
N ASP A 170 -17.91 2.23 -6.32
CA ASP A 170 -17.73 1.12 -7.24
C ASP A 170 -16.26 0.91 -7.58
N HIS A 171 -15.46 1.98 -7.73
CA HIS A 171 -14.02 1.87 -7.93
C HIS A 171 -13.32 1.11 -6.79
N ALA A 172 -13.60 1.48 -5.54
CA ALA A 172 -13.04 0.83 -4.36
C ALA A 172 -13.49 -0.64 -4.24
N ASN A 173 -14.79 -0.90 -4.44
CA ASN A 173 -15.36 -2.25 -4.39
C ASN A 173 -14.79 -3.15 -5.49
N ASN A 174 -14.70 -2.65 -6.72
CA ASN A 174 -14.15 -3.39 -7.85
C ASN A 174 -12.68 -3.75 -7.63
N LEU A 175 -11.90 -2.86 -7.02
CA LEU A 175 -10.51 -3.17 -6.66
C LEU A 175 -10.45 -4.28 -5.61
N ALA A 176 -11.23 -4.17 -4.54
CA ALA A 176 -11.30 -5.17 -3.48
C ALA A 176 -11.69 -6.56 -4.03
N SER A 177 -12.73 -6.63 -4.87
CA SER A 177 -13.17 -7.88 -5.51
C SER A 177 -12.09 -8.50 -6.40
N LYS A 178 -11.39 -7.70 -7.21
CA LYS A 178 -10.28 -8.20 -8.05
C LYS A 178 -9.16 -8.81 -7.22
N ILE A 179 -8.74 -8.14 -6.14
CA ILE A 179 -7.68 -8.64 -5.27
C ILE A 179 -8.12 -9.91 -4.51
N GLN A 180 -9.36 -9.93 -4.03
CA GLN A 180 -9.95 -11.12 -3.39
C GLN A 180 -9.94 -12.34 -4.33
N ILE A 181 -10.37 -12.16 -5.59
CA ILE A 181 -10.37 -13.22 -6.60
C ILE A 181 -8.94 -13.71 -6.86
N ASN A 182 -7.98 -12.79 -6.97
CA ASN A 182 -6.57 -13.13 -7.20
C ASN A 182 -5.99 -13.96 -6.03
N LEU A 183 -6.27 -13.59 -4.78
CA LEU A 183 -5.84 -14.36 -3.61
C LEU A 183 -6.49 -15.74 -3.56
N THR A 184 -7.78 -15.82 -3.88
CA THR A 184 -8.51 -17.10 -3.94
C THR A 184 -7.92 -18.02 -5.01
N ASN A 185 -7.64 -17.48 -6.20
CA ASN A 185 -7.03 -18.23 -7.29
C ASN A 185 -5.59 -18.64 -6.98
N SER A 186 -4.84 -17.80 -6.27
CA SER A 186 -3.49 -18.14 -5.82
C SER A 186 -3.51 -19.30 -4.82
N LEU A 187 -4.41 -19.32 -3.84
CA LEU A 187 -4.56 -20.46 -2.92
C LEU A 187 -4.92 -21.76 -3.66
N LYS A 188 -5.84 -21.68 -4.64
CA LYS A 188 -6.19 -22.82 -5.51
C LYS A 188 -4.98 -23.31 -6.32
N ALA A 189 -4.21 -22.39 -6.89
CA ALA A 189 -3.03 -22.73 -7.68
C ALA A 189 -1.93 -23.39 -6.85
N LEU A 190 -1.87 -23.11 -5.55
CA LEU A 190 -0.99 -23.77 -4.58
C LEU A 190 -1.51 -25.15 -4.11
N GLY A 191 -2.72 -25.55 -4.48
CA GLY A 191 -3.36 -26.78 -4.01
C GLY A 191 -3.80 -26.72 -2.54
N VAL A 192 -3.85 -25.53 -1.93
CA VAL A 192 -4.26 -25.38 -0.53
C VAL A 192 -5.77 -25.60 -0.43
N ASP A 193 -6.16 -26.58 0.38
CA ASP A 193 -7.57 -26.84 0.65
C ASP A 193 -8.18 -25.65 1.38
N LYS A 194 -9.38 -25.24 0.94
CA LYS A 194 -10.17 -24.21 1.62
C LYS A 194 -11.39 -24.87 2.27
N LEU A 195 -11.38 -24.92 3.59
CA LEU A 195 -12.47 -25.46 4.40
C LEU A 195 -13.37 -24.30 4.83
N THR A 196 -14.62 -24.28 4.36
CA THR A 196 -15.56 -23.19 4.67
C THR A 196 -16.21 -23.44 6.04
N GLY A 197 -16.08 -22.47 6.95
CA GLY A 197 -16.69 -22.49 8.27
C GLY A 197 -15.85 -21.83 9.35
N VAL A 198 -16.36 -21.83 10.57
CA VAL A 198 -15.64 -21.31 11.74
C VAL A 198 -14.72 -22.42 12.28
N GLY A 199 -13.42 -22.15 12.32
CA GLY A 199 -12.42 -23.04 12.91
C GLY A 199 -12.38 -22.88 14.43
N THR A 200 -12.56 -23.99 15.15
CA THR A 200 -12.50 -24.07 16.61
C THR A 200 -11.42 -25.06 17.02
N ILE A 201 -10.47 -24.65 17.86
CA ILE A 201 -9.47 -25.55 18.43
C ILE A 201 -10.15 -26.36 19.53
N VAL A 202 -10.28 -27.67 19.33
CA VAL A 202 -10.95 -28.59 20.26
C VAL A 202 -9.93 -29.46 21.04
N GLY A 203 -8.65 -29.34 20.72
CA GLY A 203 -7.55 -29.98 21.44
C GLY A 203 -6.19 -29.65 20.79
N THR A 204 -5.09 -30.14 21.39
CA THR A 204 -3.71 -29.77 21.04
C THR A 204 -3.35 -29.93 19.56
N GLN A 205 -3.99 -30.86 18.84
CA GLN A 205 -3.75 -31.16 17.42
C GLN A 205 -5.07 -31.47 16.68
N LYS A 206 -6.17 -30.92 17.17
CA LYS A 206 -7.53 -31.15 16.64
C LYS A 206 -8.24 -29.83 16.43
N VAL A 207 -8.72 -29.63 15.22
CA VAL A 207 -9.50 -28.46 14.83
C VAL A 207 -10.83 -28.92 14.27
N LYS A 208 -11.91 -28.33 14.76
CA LYS A 208 -13.26 -28.53 14.22
C LYS A 208 -13.59 -27.35 13.32
N TYR A 209 -14.18 -27.60 12.15
CA TYR A 209 -14.71 -26.56 11.28
C TYR A 209 -16.18 -26.82 10.93
N GLY A 210 -16.94 -25.75 10.73
CA GLY A 210 -18.35 -25.83 10.36
C GLY A 210 -19.11 -24.57 10.72
N LYS A 211 -20.44 -24.62 10.61
CA LYS A 211 -21.31 -23.52 11.05
C LYS A 211 -21.43 -23.54 12.57
N VAL A 212 -21.32 -22.38 13.21
CA VAL A 212 -21.50 -22.24 14.67
C VAL A 212 -22.88 -22.77 15.07
N GLY A 213 -22.94 -23.61 16.10
CA GLY A 213 -24.18 -24.21 16.60
C GLY A 213 -24.64 -25.47 15.84
N PHE A 214 -23.95 -25.89 14.79
CA PHE A 214 -24.23 -27.12 14.05
C PHE A 214 -23.13 -28.16 14.25
N PRO A 215 -23.40 -29.46 14.01
CA PRO A 215 -22.35 -30.45 13.90
C PRO A 215 -21.31 -29.99 12.88
N GLY A 216 -20.04 -30.04 13.27
CA GLY A 216 -18.91 -29.65 12.43
C GLY A 216 -18.01 -30.86 12.18
N THR A 217 -17.12 -30.74 11.20
CA THR A 217 -16.15 -31.77 10.86
C THR A 217 -14.88 -31.54 11.65
N GLU A 218 -14.37 -32.58 12.30
CA GLU A 218 -13.09 -32.55 12.97
C GLU A 218 -11.97 -33.02 12.03
N ILE A 219 -10.86 -32.29 12.05
CA ILE A 219 -9.63 -32.63 11.36
C ILE A 219 -8.47 -32.59 12.34
N THR A 220 -7.43 -33.33 11.99
CA THR A 220 -6.18 -33.43 12.75
C THR A 220 -5.07 -32.71 12.02
N ALA A 221 -4.25 -31.98 12.77
CA ALA A 221 -3.10 -31.27 12.20
C ALA A 221 -1.93 -31.23 13.17
N ARG A 222 -0.71 -31.37 12.62
CA ARG A 222 0.52 -31.28 13.42
C ARG A 222 0.68 -29.89 14.05
N ASN A 223 0.43 -28.83 13.27
CA ASN A 223 0.52 -27.46 13.72
C ASN A 223 -0.74 -26.69 13.34
N THR A 224 -1.07 -25.67 14.13
CA THR A 224 -2.18 -24.74 13.86
C THR A 224 -1.70 -23.30 13.98
N ILE A 225 -2.01 -22.48 12.98
CA ILE A 225 -1.82 -21.03 13.03
C ILE A 225 -3.19 -20.38 13.24
N ILE A 226 -3.30 -19.55 14.28
CA ILE A 226 -4.48 -18.71 14.53
C ILE A 226 -4.24 -17.37 13.84
N ALA A 227 -5.04 -17.06 12.84
CA ALA A 227 -4.98 -15.82 12.06
C ALA A 227 -6.38 -15.25 11.83
N SER A 228 -7.20 -15.24 12.90
CA SER A 228 -8.60 -14.80 12.88
C SER A 228 -8.80 -13.30 12.64
N GLY A 229 -7.74 -12.51 12.70
CA GLY A 229 -7.78 -11.07 12.46
C GLY A 229 -8.36 -10.28 13.65
N SER A 230 -8.97 -9.14 13.33
CA SER A 230 -9.51 -8.16 14.28
C SER A 230 -10.83 -7.58 13.78
N VAL A 231 -11.58 -6.97 14.69
CA VAL A 231 -12.87 -6.33 14.42
C VAL A 231 -12.88 -4.89 14.95
N PRO A 232 -13.69 -3.98 14.37
CA PRO A 232 -13.84 -2.63 14.89
C PRO A 232 -14.29 -2.63 16.35
N PHE A 233 -13.65 -1.81 17.17
CA PHE A 233 -14.10 -1.57 18.55
C PHE A 233 -15.22 -0.52 18.55
N VAL A 234 -16.31 -0.81 19.25
CA VAL A 234 -17.44 0.09 19.47
C VAL A 234 -17.61 0.26 20.98
N PRO A 235 -17.61 1.49 21.52
CA PRO A 235 -17.81 1.71 22.95
C PRO A 235 -19.14 1.15 23.45
N ASN A 236 -19.15 0.67 24.70
CA ASN A 236 -20.37 0.15 25.33
C ASN A 236 -21.47 1.22 25.34
N GLY A 237 -22.70 0.82 25.02
CA GLY A 237 -23.86 1.72 24.96
C GLY A 237 -24.05 2.45 23.64
N ILE A 238 -23.16 2.26 22.66
CA ILE A 238 -23.31 2.79 21.30
C ILE A 238 -23.87 1.69 20.39
N GLU A 239 -25.01 1.97 19.77
CA GLU A 239 -25.62 1.11 18.76
C GLU A 239 -25.17 1.52 17.36
N VAL A 240 -24.73 0.55 16.55
CA VAL A 240 -24.30 0.76 15.17
C VAL A 240 -25.46 0.44 14.24
N ASP A 241 -26.00 1.46 13.56
CA ASP A 241 -27.09 1.33 12.58
C ASP A 241 -26.59 1.17 11.14
N GLY A 242 -25.29 1.40 10.91
CA GLY A 242 -24.64 1.33 9.60
C GLY A 242 -24.98 2.50 8.67
N LYS A 243 -25.70 3.52 9.16
CA LYS A 243 -26.18 4.68 8.38
C LYS A 243 -25.80 6.02 9.02
N THR A 244 -26.12 6.20 10.29
CA THR A 244 -25.85 7.40 11.09
C THR A 244 -24.67 7.15 12.02
N VAL A 245 -24.68 6.00 12.69
CA VAL A 245 -23.60 5.52 13.55
C VAL A 245 -23.03 4.28 12.89
N PHE A 246 -21.81 4.40 12.40
CA PHE A 246 -21.21 3.39 11.55
C PHE A 246 -19.70 3.27 11.77
N THR A 247 -19.16 2.09 11.44
CA THR A 247 -17.74 1.76 11.57
C THR A 247 -17.01 1.90 10.22
N SER A 248 -15.70 1.70 10.21
CA SER A 248 -14.89 1.65 8.98
C SER A 248 -15.46 0.68 7.92
N ASP A 249 -16.03 -0.44 8.35
CA ASP A 249 -16.61 -1.45 7.45
C ASP A 249 -17.76 -0.91 6.60
N HIS A 250 -18.48 0.08 7.13
CA HIS A 250 -19.59 0.75 6.46
C HIS A 250 -19.12 1.98 5.69
N ALA A 251 -18.18 2.75 6.27
CA ALA A 251 -17.64 3.97 5.66
C ALA A 251 -17.05 3.72 4.25
N LEU A 252 -16.45 2.55 4.04
CA LEU A 252 -15.89 2.14 2.75
C LEU A 252 -16.92 2.03 1.62
N LYS A 253 -18.20 1.80 1.96
CA LYS A 253 -19.28 1.68 0.97
C LYS A 253 -19.72 3.06 0.45
N LEU A 254 -19.35 4.12 1.15
CA LEU A 254 -19.64 5.52 0.80
C LEU A 254 -21.11 5.71 0.40
N GLU A 255 -22.06 5.13 1.16
CA GLU A 255 -23.50 5.18 0.84
C GLU A 255 -24.02 6.62 0.75
N ARG A 256 -23.46 7.51 1.58
CA ARG A 256 -23.66 8.95 1.53
C ARG A 256 -22.36 9.69 1.91
N VAL A 257 -22.27 10.93 1.45
CA VAL A 257 -21.29 11.91 1.94
C VAL A 257 -22.13 12.98 2.67
N PRO A 258 -22.13 13.00 4.02
CA PRO A 258 -22.91 13.99 4.77
C PRO A 258 -22.23 15.37 4.73
N ASP A 259 -22.98 16.43 5.05
CA ASP A 259 -22.40 17.78 5.16
C ASP A 259 -21.39 17.86 6.31
N TRP A 260 -21.59 17.07 7.38
CA TRP A 260 -20.66 16.92 8.48
C TRP A 260 -20.59 15.48 8.99
N ILE A 261 -19.45 15.11 9.58
CA ILE A 261 -19.21 13.81 10.22
C ILE A 261 -18.36 13.97 11.49
N ALA A 262 -18.76 13.28 12.55
CA ALA A 262 -17.94 13.16 13.76
C ALA A 262 -17.19 11.81 13.74
N ILE A 263 -15.87 11.85 13.95
CA ILE A 263 -15.01 10.67 14.02
C ILE A 263 -14.57 10.47 15.48
N VAL A 264 -14.99 9.37 16.08
CA VAL A 264 -14.59 9.00 17.44
C VAL A 264 -13.30 8.18 17.38
N GLY A 265 -12.21 8.76 17.88
CA GLY A 265 -10.86 8.19 17.83
C GLY A 265 -10.01 8.72 16.68
N SER A 266 -8.84 9.26 17.02
CA SER A 266 -7.88 9.90 16.11
C SER A 266 -6.78 8.96 15.59
N GLY A 267 -7.03 7.64 15.63
CA GLY A 267 -6.11 6.66 15.05
C GLY A 267 -5.96 6.80 13.54
N TYR A 268 -5.01 6.06 12.96
CA TYR A 268 -4.73 6.11 11.51
C TYR A 268 -5.97 5.87 10.64
N ILE A 269 -6.88 4.97 11.04
CA ILE A 269 -8.15 4.75 10.33
C ILE A 269 -9.01 6.02 10.31
N GLY A 270 -9.16 6.67 11.46
CA GLY A 270 -9.93 7.92 11.58
C GLY A 270 -9.31 9.05 10.75
N LEU A 271 -7.98 9.16 10.73
CA LEU A 271 -7.27 10.12 9.89
C LEU A 271 -7.45 9.83 8.39
N GLU A 272 -7.33 8.58 7.95
CA GLU A 272 -7.57 8.19 6.56
C GLU A 272 -9.02 8.53 6.13
N PHE A 273 -10.02 8.24 6.96
CA PHE A 273 -11.40 8.61 6.63
C PHE A 273 -11.67 10.10 6.72
N SER A 274 -11.04 10.83 7.64
CA SER A 274 -11.14 12.29 7.67
C SER A 274 -10.65 12.90 6.37
N ASP A 275 -9.58 12.33 5.80
CA ASP A 275 -9.07 12.74 4.52
C ASP A 275 -10.09 12.49 3.40
N VAL A 276 -10.66 11.27 3.38
CA VAL A 276 -11.66 10.90 2.39
C VAL A 276 -12.88 11.81 2.44
N TYR A 277 -13.49 11.96 3.62
CA TYR A 277 -14.74 12.71 3.76
C TYR A 277 -14.53 14.21 3.54
N THR A 278 -13.42 14.80 3.99
CA THR A 278 -13.19 16.23 3.76
C THR A 278 -12.92 16.53 2.29
N ALA A 279 -12.16 15.69 1.59
CA ALA A 279 -11.92 15.85 0.15
C ALA A 279 -13.19 15.71 -0.69
N LEU A 280 -14.21 15.01 -0.17
CA LEU A 280 -15.50 14.82 -0.83
C LEU A 280 -16.57 15.84 -0.38
N GLY A 281 -16.23 16.76 0.54
CA GLY A 281 -17.05 17.92 0.90
C GLY A 281 -17.68 17.89 2.30
N SER A 282 -17.36 16.90 3.15
CA SER A 282 -17.85 16.88 4.53
C SER A 282 -16.99 17.73 5.47
N GLU A 283 -17.62 18.40 6.43
CA GLU A 283 -16.93 18.92 7.62
C GLU A 283 -16.62 17.77 8.60
N VAL A 284 -15.38 17.66 9.07
CA VAL A 284 -14.97 16.57 9.98
C VAL A 284 -14.64 17.12 11.36
N THR A 285 -15.24 16.53 12.39
CA THR A 285 -14.90 16.78 13.80
C THR A 285 -14.35 15.51 14.45
N PHE A 286 -13.20 15.60 15.12
CA PHE A 286 -12.67 14.50 15.92
C PHE A 286 -13.15 14.58 17.37
N VAL A 287 -13.51 13.41 17.93
CA VAL A 287 -13.75 13.22 19.36
C VAL A 287 -12.69 12.25 19.87
N GLU A 288 -11.79 12.73 20.72
CA GLU A 288 -10.66 11.97 21.25
C GLU A 288 -10.63 12.01 22.78
N SER A 289 -10.29 10.86 23.36
CA SER A 289 -10.14 10.68 24.81
C SER A 289 -8.73 10.99 25.31
N LEU A 290 -7.73 10.88 24.43
CA LEU A 290 -6.33 11.20 24.72
C LEU A 290 -6.05 12.70 24.57
N ASP A 291 -5.08 13.21 25.34
CA ASP A 291 -4.66 14.62 25.31
C ASP A 291 -3.97 15.04 24.00
N GLN A 292 -3.54 14.06 23.20
CA GLN A 292 -2.89 14.27 21.92
C GLN A 292 -3.51 13.35 20.89
N LEU A 293 -3.63 13.83 19.66
CA LEU A 293 -3.95 12.93 18.56
C LEU A 293 -2.90 11.83 18.45
N VAL A 294 -3.32 10.66 18.00
CA VAL A 294 -2.43 9.53 17.69
C VAL A 294 -1.69 9.78 16.36
N VAL A 295 -1.08 10.95 16.25
CA VAL A 295 0.00 11.20 15.31
C VAL A 295 1.26 10.70 16.03
N LEU A 296 1.55 9.41 15.85
CA LEU A 296 2.79 8.73 16.27
C LEU A 296 4.08 9.37 15.71
N VAL A 297 3.95 10.49 15.00
CA VAL A 297 5.06 11.24 14.47
C VAL A 297 5.50 12.25 15.53
N ALA A 298 6.50 11.85 16.33
CA ALA A 298 7.26 12.72 17.24
C ALA A 298 8.09 13.75 16.45
N ILE A 299 7.45 14.64 15.69
CA ILE A 299 8.07 15.81 15.10
C ILE A 299 7.71 16.99 16.01
N PRO A 300 8.68 17.62 16.68
CA PRO A 300 8.46 18.86 17.39
C PRO A 300 8.48 19.99 16.35
N THR A 301 7.41 20.15 15.59
CA THR A 301 7.15 21.40 14.87
C THR A 301 6.06 22.13 15.62
N LYS A 302 6.36 23.36 16.03
CA LYS A 302 5.40 24.34 16.61
C LYS A 302 4.20 24.63 15.68
N GLN A 303 4.16 24.06 14.47
CA GLN A 303 2.94 23.78 13.70
C GLN A 303 2.19 22.60 14.32
N GLN A 304 1.90 22.75 15.61
CA GLN A 304 0.95 21.96 16.33
C GLN A 304 -0.35 22.06 15.53
N LEU A 305 -0.88 20.90 15.12
CA LEU A 305 -2.25 20.75 14.66
C LEU A 305 -3.13 21.70 15.48
N ARG A 306 -3.56 22.83 14.89
CA ARG A 306 -4.64 23.65 15.43
C ARG A 306 -5.93 22.88 15.21
N ILE A 307 -6.08 21.77 15.91
CA ILE A 307 -7.37 21.10 16.07
C ILE A 307 -7.96 21.70 17.33
N LEU A 308 -8.45 22.92 17.14
CA LEU A 308 -9.57 23.58 17.79
C LEU A 308 -9.51 25.05 17.35
N THR A 309 -10.49 25.43 16.54
CA THR A 309 -10.85 26.79 16.11
C THR A 309 -9.94 27.45 15.06
N SER A 310 -10.34 27.32 13.79
CA SER A 310 -10.23 28.34 12.72
C SER A 310 -10.29 27.66 11.34
N THR A 311 -11.49 27.62 10.76
CA THR A 311 -11.89 27.66 9.32
C THR A 311 -10.86 27.55 8.19
N ALA A 312 -9.80 26.75 8.31
CA ALA A 312 -8.85 26.49 7.24
C ALA A 312 -8.34 25.05 7.36
N PRO A 313 -8.58 24.20 6.35
CA PRO A 313 -8.19 22.82 6.45
C PRO A 313 -6.73 22.66 6.01
N PHE A 314 -5.84 22.43 6.98
CA PHE A 314 -4.43 22.09 6.73
C PHE A 314 -4.30 20.56 6.65
N PHE A 315 -3.89 20.02 5.50
CA PHE A 315 -3.83 18.58 5.26
C PHE A 315 -2.40 18.10 5.05
N TYR A 316 -2.00 17.10 5.84
CA TYR A 316 -0.75 16.37 5.61
C TYR A 316 -1.07 14.93 5.20
N ARG A 317 -0.40 14.43 4.17
CA ARG A 317 -0.34 13.00 3.82
C ARG A 317 0.52 12.29 4.86
N LEU A 318 -0.09 11.93 5.99
CA LEU A 318 0.58 11.23 7.09
C LEU A 318 0.65 9.74 6.77
N VAL A 319 1.84 9.22 6.55
CA VAL A 319 2.05 7.77 6.42
C VAL A 319 2.76 7.28 7.66
N CYS A 320 1.98 6.76 8.61
CA CYS A 320 2.52 5.91 9.67
C CYS A 320 2.37 4.46 9.21
N LEU A 321 3.41 3.93 8.57
CA LEU A 321 3.49 2.49 8.31
C LEU A 321 3.89 1.81 9.62
N ASP A 322 2.89 1.44 10.42
CA ASP A 322 3.07 0.36 11.39
C ASP A 322 3.16 -0.95 10.58
N VAL A 323 4.36 -1.25 10.10
CA VAL A 323 4.73 -2.62 9.77
C VAL A 323 5.05 -3.27 11.13
N PRO A 324 4.23 -4.19 11.65
CA PRO A 324 4.44 -4.79 12.97
C PRO A 324 5.63 -5.76 13.02
N LEU A 325 6.64 -5.60 12.16
CA LEU A 325 7.76 -6.53 12.02
C LEU A 325 9.15 -5.88 11.96
N LEU A 326 9.29 -4.56 12.09
CA LEU A 326 10.60 -3.97 12.37
C LEU A 326 10.45 -2.64 13.13
N SER A 327 10.67 -2.72 14.44
CA SER A 327 10.93 -1.65 15.42
C SER A 327 11.37 -0.28 14.85
N PHE A 328 10.44 0.52 14.33
CA PHE A 328 10.66 1.96 14.17
C PHE A 328 10.41 2.62 15.52
N LEU A 329 11.45 2.71 16.36
CA LEU A 329 11.31 3.31 17.68
C LEU A 329 10.92 4.79 17.55
N LEU A 330 9.92 5.21 18.32
CA LEU A 330 9.65 6.62 18.55
C LEU A 330 10.83 7.25 19.28
N GLN A 331 11.03 8.56 19.14
CA GLN A 331 12.14 9.23 19.84
C GLN A 331 12.10 9.06 21.37
N PRO A 332 10.95 9.18 22.06
CA PRO A 332 10.90 8.92 23.50
C PRO A 332 11.27 7.47 23.84
N GLN A 333 10.73 6.49 23.10
CA GLN A 333 11.03 5.07 23.29
C GLN A 333 12.50 4.74 22.99
N ALA A 334 13.09 5.36 21.97
CA ALA A 334 14.49 5.20 21.63
C ALA A 334 15.39 5.78 22.72
N ARG A 335 15.02 6.92 23.31
CA ARG A 335 15.75 7.53 24.44
C ARG A 335 15.65 6.68 25.69
N GLU A 336 14.44 6.23 26.05
CA GLU A 336 14.24 5.34 27.19
C GLU A 336 15.04 4.03 27.03
N LYS A 337 15.07 3.47 25.83
CA LYS A 337 15.90 2.30 25.52
C LYS A 337 17.40 2.62 25.59
N GLY A 338 17.82 3.78 25.08
CA GLY A 338 19.20 4.25 25.18
C GLY A 338 19.66 4.44 26.63
N GLU A 339 18.79 4.95 27.49
CA GLU A 339 19.04 5.07 28.94
C GLU A 339 19.16 3.70 29.62
N LYS A 340 18.25 2.77 29.31
CA LYS A 340 18.27 1.40 29.84
C LYS A 340 19.51 0.61 29.40
N ASP A 341 19.87 0.70 28.12
CA ASP A 341 20.94 -0.07 27.51
C ASP A 341 22.28 0.70 27.47
N MET A 342 22.35 1.87 28.13
CA MET A 342 23.55 2.71 28.26
C MET A 342 24.19 3.11 26.91
N PHE A 343 23.39 3.55 25.93
CA PHE A 343 23.88 4.08 24.66
C PHE A 343 23.28 5.45 24.29
N GLU A 344 24.09 6.29 23.64
CA GLU A 344 23.66 7.59 23.15
C GLU A 344 22.72 7.45 21.94
N VAL A 345 21.64 8.24 21.91
CA VAL A 345 20.75 8.36 20.75
C VAL A 345 20.85 9.77 20.19
N ARG A 346 21.14 9.88 18.89
CA ARG A 346 21.11 11.13 18.14
C ARG A 346 19.97 11.17 17.15
N VAL A 347 19.62 12.39 16.77
CA VAL A 347 18.56 12.68 15.82
C VAL A 347 19.12 13.58 14.73
N ALA A 348 18.89 13.20 13.48
CA ALA A 348 19.12 14.03 12.31
C ALA A 348 17.77 14.35 11.65
N LYS A 349 17.69 15.50 10.96
CA LYS A 349 16.46 15.97 10.30
C LYS A 349 16.80 16.63 8.98
N THR A 350 15.89 16.52 8.03
CA THR A 350 15.91 17.24 6.76
C THR A 350 14.50 17.67 6.39
N SER A 351 14.38 18.53 5.37
CA SER A 351 13.11 19.06 4.89
C SER A 351 12.94 18.84 3.39
N PHE A 352 11.70 18.61 2.96
CA PHE A 352 11.35 18.54 1.55
C PHE A 352 11.52 19.89 0.84
N LYS A 353 11.56 21.01 1.57
CA LYS A 353 11.79 22.38 1.03
C LYS A 353 13.13 22.55 0.33
N ALA A 354 14.11 21.70 0.64
CA ALA A 354 15.42 21.71 -0.01
C ALA A 354 15.52 20.72 -1.18
N ASN A 355 14.48 19.93 -1.45
CA ASN A 355 14.50 18.90 -2.49
C ASN A 355 13.97 19.44 -3.83
N THR A 356 14.79 19.38 -4.88
CA THR A 356 14.44 19.91 -6.21
C THR A 356 13.20 19.26 -6.81
N LYS A 357 12.98 17.95 -6.62
CA LYS A 357 11.81 17.26 -7.14
C LYS A 357 10.52 17.70 -6.44
N ALA A 358 10.56 17.85 -5.11
CA ALA A 358 9.44 18.37 -4.33
C ALA A 358 9.11 19.84 -4.71
N LEU A 359 10.14 20.67 -4.91
CA LEU A 359 9.96 22.04 -5.36
C LEU A 359 9.37 22.13 -6.78
N ALA A 360 9.78 21.24 -7.68
CA ALA A 360 9.24 21.19 -9.05
C ALA A 360 7.75 20.83 -9.08
N GLU A 361 7.26 20.09 -8.10
CA GLU A 361 5.84 19.77 -7.93
C GLU A 361 5.11 20.76 -7.02
N ASN A 362 5.77 21.81 -6.53
CA ASN A 362 5.21 22.76 -5.55
C ASN A 362 4.68 22.08 -4.26
N GLU A 363 5.30 20.96 -3.89
CA GLU A 363 4.97 20.08 -2.75
C GLU A 363 6.15 20.00 -1.77
N GLY A 364 6.71 21.17 -1.41
CA GLY A 364 7.89 21.28 -0.54
C GLY A 364 7.60 21.08 0.95
N GLU A 365 6.34 20.98 1.36
CA GLU A 365 5.98 20.77 2.75
C GLU A 365 6.30 19.34 3.21
N GLY A 366 6.90 19.22 4.38
CA GLY A 366 7.31 17.92 4.92
C GLY A 366 8.73 17.90 5.47
N LEU A 367 9.03 16.81 6.15
CA LEU A 367 10.32 16.55 6.76
C LEU A 367 10.57 15.05 6.94
N ALA A 368 11.85 14.71 6.99
CA ALA A 368 12.29 13.38 7.37
C ALA A 368 13.20 13.48 8.60
N LYS A 369 13.10 12.49 9.47
CA LYS A 369 13.81 12.43 10.75
C LYS A 369 14.40 11.04 10.92
N LEU A 370 15.68 11.01 11.24
CA LEU A 370 16.44 9.80 11.50
C LEU A 370 16.79 9.76 12.99
N ILE A 371 16.57 8.62 13.61
CA ILE A 371 16.98 8.28 14.96
C ILE A 371 18.05 7.20 14.85
N TYR A 372 19.21 7.43 15.44
CA TYR A 372 20.36 6.55 15.25
C TYR A 372 21.30 6.58 16.44
N ARG A 373 22.17 5.57 16.48
CA ARG A 373 23.27 5.46 17.44
C ARG A 373 24.57 5.99 16.83
N PRO A 374 25.19 7.03 17.41
CA PRO A 374 26.37 7.65 16.84
C PRO A 374 27.66 6.84 17.05
N ASP A 375 27.71 5.94 18.03
CA ASP A 375 28.89 5.10 18.33
C ASP A 375 29.14 4.05 17.24
N LYS A 376 28.06 3.39 16.78
CA LYS A 376 28.13 2.30 15.79
C LYS A 376 27.62 2.70 14.40
N GLY A 377 26.89 3.82 14.31
CA GLY A 377 26.16 4.19 13.09
C GLY A 377 24.91 3.35 12.86
N GLU A 378 24.35 2.71 13.89
CA GLU A 378 23.13 1.89 13.76
C GLU A 378 21.89 2.78 13.60
N ILE A 379 21.09 2.51 12.57
CA ILE A 379 19.79 3.14 12.36
C ILE A 379 18.78 2.53 13.33
N ARG A 380 18.07 3.36 14.10
CA ARG A 380 17.05 2.93 15.07
C ARG A 380 15.63 3.25 14.63
N GLY A 381 15.47 4.23 13.76
CA GLY A 381 14.18 4.54 13.16
C GLY A 381 14.28 5.71 12.20
N VAL A 382 13.40 5.71 11.21
CA VAL A 382 13.23 6.82 10.28
C VAL A 382 11.75 7.17 10.27
N HIS A 383 11.45 8.46 10.31
CA HIS A 383 10.10 9.02 10.31
C HIS A 383 10.02 9.99 9.15
N ILE A 384 9.04 9.83 8.27
CA ILE A 384 8.88 10.68 7.08
C ILE A 384 7.47 11.22 7.07
N LEU A 385 7.35 12.53 6.92
CA LEU A 385 6.10 13.23 6.65
C LEU A 385 6.30 14.02 5.37
N GLY A 386 5.55 13.71 4.32
CA GLY A 386 5.66 14.41 3.04
C GLY A 386 5.23 13.55 1.86
N LEU A 387 5.44 14.11 0.68
CA LEU A 387 5.11 13.49 -0.58
C LEU A 387 5.80 12.12 -0.74
N HIS A 388 5.05 11.10 -1.14
CA HIS A 388 5.53 9.71 -1.32
C HIS A 388 6.19 9.06 -0.09
N ALA A 389 5.86 9.49 1.13
CA ALA A 389 6.42 8.91 2.36
C ALA A 389 6.26 7.37 2.45
N THR A 390 5.14 6.80 1.94
CA THR A 390 4.91 5.35 1.82
C THR A 390 5.98 4.64 1.01
N ASP A 391 6.47 5.26 -0.05
CA ASP A 391 7.41 4.66 -0.98
C ASP A 391 8.84 4.84 -0.46
N LEU A 392 9.14 6.03 0.08
CA LEU A 392 10.46 6.39 0.59
C LEU A 392 10.86 5.56 1.81
N ILE A 393 9.92 5.27 2.73
CA ILE A 393 10.24 4.56 3.97
C ILE A 393 10.78 3.14 3.72
N HIS A 394 10.55 2.56 2.54
CA HIS A 394 11.07 1.23 2.19
C HIS A 394 12.60 1.16 2.19
N GLU A 395 13.30 2.22 1.79
CA GLU A 395 14.76 2.25 1.83
C GLU A 395 15.25 2.12 3.29
N ALA A 396 14.70 2.93 4.18
CA ALA A 396 15.03 2.88 5.60
C ALA A 396 14.64 1.55 6.24
N SER A 397 13.48 0.99 5.87
CA SER A 397 13.02 -0.33 6.34
C SER A 397 14.02 -1.43 5.99
N ASN A 398 14.47 -1.47 4.74
CA ASN A 398 15.45 -2.45 4.28
C ASN A 398 16.81 -2.24 4.94
N ALA A 399 17.24 -0.99 5.11
CA ALA A 399 18.50 -0.68 5.79
C ALA A 399 18.50 -1.19 7.24
N ILE A 400 17.41 -0.97 7.99
CA ILE A 400 17.29 -1.48 9.37
C ILE A 400 17.22 -3.01 9.38
N ALA A 401 16.44 -3.62 8.48
CA ALA A 401 16.29 -5.07 8.39
C ALA A 401 17.61 -5.80 8.10
N LEU A 402 18.46 -5.20 7.26
CA LEU A 402 19.78 -5.73 6.91
C LEU A 402 20.89 -5.32 7.89
N GLY A 403 20.58 -4.45 8.87
CA GLY A 403 21.58 -3.89 9.77
C GLY A 403 22.61 -2.99 9.08
N THR A 404 22.25 -2.40 7.94
CA THR A 404 23.09 -1.46 7.20
C THR A 404 23.42 -0.27 8.08
N ARG A 405 24.71 0.08 8.16
CA ARG A 405 25.16 1.19 9.00
C ARG A 405 25.15 2.51 8.24
N LEU A 406 25.06 3.61 8.98
CA LEU A 406 25.06 4.96 8.43
C LEU A 406 26.33 5.30 7.65
N GLN A 407 27.48 4.72 8.02
CA GLN A 407 28.73 4.94 7.29
C GLN A 407 28.66 4.37 5.87
N ASP A 408 27.83 3.35 5.64
CA ASP A 408 27.70 2.66 4.35
C ASP A 408 26.59 3.29 3.50
N ILE A 409 25.39 3.43 4.07
CA ILE A 409 24.20 3.91 3.33
C ILE A 409 24.33 5.36 2.83
N LYS A 410 25.11 6.21 3.52
CA LYS A 410 25.34 7.60 3.09
C LYS A 410 26.05 7.71 1.72
N PHE A 411 26.68 6.63 1.26
CA PHE A 411 27.33 6.54 -0.05
C PHE A 411 26.47 5.83 -1.09
N ALA A 412 25.25 5.40 -0.73
CA ALA A 412 24.32 4.84 -1.69
C ALA A 412 23.95 5.88 -2.76
N VAL A 413 23.91 5.43 -4.02
CA VAL A 413 23.57 6.29 -5.14
C VAL A 413 22.06 6.50 -5.17
N HIS A 414 21.65 7.77 -5.09
CA HIS A 414 20.28 8.21 -5.28
C HIS A 414 20.17 8.89 -6.63
N ALA A 415 19.12 8.56 -7.40
CA ALA A 415 18.89 9.21 -8.69
C ALA A 415 18.52 10.69 -8.49
N HIS A 416 18.96 11.55 -9.40
CA HIS A 416 18.69 12.98 -9.37
C HIS A 416 17.95 13.44 -10.64
N PRO A 417 16.91 14.29 -10.54
CA PRO A 417 16.23 14.71 -9.32
C PRO A 417 15.17 13.67 -8.87
N THR A 418 15.18 13.26 -7.60
CA THR A 418 14.13 12.41 -7.00
C THR A 418 13.83 12.76 -5.54
N LEU A 419 12.68 12.32 -5.03
CA LEU A 419 12.32 12.51 -3.62
C LEU A 419 13.19 11.68 -2.67
N SER A 420 13.79 10.58 -3.13
CA SER A 420 14.67 9.76 -2.27
C SER A 420 15.94 10.51 -1.86
N GLU A 421 16.32 11.57 -2.57
CA GLU A 421 17.40 12.46 -2.14
C GLU A 421 17.11 13.12 -0.78
N VAL A 422 15.85 13.20 -0.33
CA VAL A 422 15.52 13.59 1.05
C VAL A 422 16.17 12.61 2.03
N LEU A 423 16.08 11.30 1.81
CA LEU A 423 16.75 10.31 2.66
C LEU A 423 18.27 10.36 2.52
N HIS A 424 18.78 10.59 1.32
CA HIS A 424 20.22 10.78 1.10
C HIS A 424 20.79 11.91 1.97
N GLU A 425 20.17 13.09 1.92
CA GLU A 425 20.59 14.23 2.72
C GLU A 425 20.37 13.99 4.22
N LEU A 426 19.30 13.26 4.58
CA LEU A 426 19.08 12.83 5.96
C LEU A 426 20.24 11.96 6.47
N PHE A 427 20.68 10.95 5.70
CA PHE A 427 21.77 10.07 6.09
C PHE A 427 23.11 10.80 6.15
N LYS A 428 23.40 11.70 5.20
CA LYS A 428 24.62 12.53 5.22
C LYS A 428 24.68 13.50 6.38
N SER A 429 23.54 14.04 6.80
CA SER A 429 23.47 14.97 7.93
C SER A 429 23.77 14.29 9.29
N ALA A 430 23.72 12.96 9.34
CA ALA A 430 24.00 12.19 10.54
C ALA A 430 25.50 12.19 10.89
N LYS A 431 25.81 12.65 12.12
CA LYS A 431 27.17 12.66 12.66
C LYS A 431 27.44 11.40 13.47
N VAL A 432 28.34 10.56 12.97
CA VAL A 432 28.79 9.31 13.61
C VAL A 432 30.17 9.55 14.24
N ASN A 433 30.36 9.07 15.47
CA ASN A 433 31.63 9.16 16.19
C ASN A 433 32.53 8.04 15.67
N VAL A 434 33.35 8.32 14.65
CA VAL A 434 34.31 7.33 14.15
C VAL A 434 35.47 7.24 15.12
N GLY A 435 35.48 6.21 15.98
CA GLY A 435 36.73 5.70 16.54
C GLY A 435 37.57 5.11 15.42
N LEU A 436 38.90 5.28 15.48
CA LEU A 436 39.87 4.60 14.60
C LEU A 436 39.46 3.12 14.41
N PRO A 437 39.63 2.57 13.20
CA PRO A 437 39.03 1.29 12.84
C PRO A 437 39.47 0.20 13.83
N SER A 438 38.49 -0.34 14.57
CA SER A 438 38.64 -1.65 15.20
C SER A 438 39.02 -2.62 14.08
N SER A 439 40.15 -3.30 14.24
CA SER A 439 40.72 -4.31 13.35
C SER A 439 39.69 -4.93 12.40
N VAL A 440 39.88 -4.68 11.12
CA VAL A 440 39.10 -5.24 10.01
C VAL A 440 38.94 -6.76 10.20
N SER A 441 37.79 -7.20 10.70
CA SER A 441 37.28 -8.52 10.32
C SER A 441 36.87 -8.36 8.86
N GLN A 442 37.60 -9.02 7.96
CA GLN A 442 37.39 -8.94 6.51
C GLN A 442 35.90 -8.99 6.16
N PRO A 443 35.44 -8.25 5.14
CA PRO A 443 34.13 -8.49 4.57
C PRO A 443 34.07 -9.97 4.18
N VAL A 444 33.06 -10.69 4.66
CA VAL A 444 32.76 -12.04 4.18
C VAL A 444 32.50 -11.89 2.70
N ALA A 445 33.50 -12.22 1.89
CA ALA A 445 33.40 -12.21 0.44
C ALA A 445 32.19 -13.07 0.07
N ALA A 446 31.12 -12.44 -0.40
CA ALA A 446 30.08 -13.14 -1.09
C ALA A 446 30.74 -13.83 -2.28
N LYS A 447 30.92 -15.15 -2.18
CA LYS A 447 31.36 -15.96 -3.32
C LYS A 447 30.41 -15.65 -4.47
N PRO A 448 30.91 -15.23 -5.65
CA PRO A 448 30.06 -15.08 -6.81
C PRO A 448 29.59 -16.48 -7.20
N VAL A 449 28.34 -16.80 -6.89
CA VAL A 449 27.69 -18.01 -7.39
C VAL A 449 27.23 -17.70 -8.81
N PHE A 450 28.19 -17.65 -9.73
CA PHE A 450 27.95 -17.97 -11.13
C PHE A 450 28.38 -19.41 -11.35
N ARG A 451 27.42 -20.33 -11.28
CA ARG A 451 27.33 -21.47 -12.18
C ARG A 451 25.88 -21.68 -12.53
#